data_AF-A0A0L0VHH3-F1
#
_entry.id   AF-A0A0L0VHH3-F1
#
_cell.length_a   1.000
_cell.length_b   1.000
_cell.length_c   1.000
_cell.angle_alpha   90.00
_cell.angle_beta   90.00
_cell.angle_gamma   90.00
#
_symmetry.space_group_name_H-M   'P 1'
#
loop_
_entity.id
_entity.type
_entity.pdbx_description
1 polymer ?
#
loop_
_entity_poly.entity_id
_entity_poly.type
_entity_poly.pdbx_seq_one_letter_code
_entity_poly.pdbx_strand_id
1 'polypeptide(L)'
;MTPYQLEDMYKSGSVPLITSDSPAVANKTDDSEPPLSSLRAVNQPNTIPITSSRPSHRGSTMPLDNLGEKDLIWAATIHVGNPPKAFLVSVDTGSSDFFLASNRCPPSECARKNIYVPQQSMHAQPTNKSYEISFGDGSSVKADLMTDTVSMGGFALRNIGVGAVTQLSSQFQSSTGDTSDGLMGFGFPSLSQSKATPFFTALTKTSDQQGVMGSRFSRKSDVGSEITIGGVNPAAFVGPFTTLNVMAMEGQPPAFWDVTFDGAIVNGQRLQLSSTIATIDTGTSVIGVPQEDARAIYASVPGAASSGGGQYTYPCQSIPFVSLVFGGRKFDINPADSSSFVQNLCWKS
;
A
#
# COMPACT_ATOMS: atom_id res chain seq x y z
N MET A 1 0.97 13.68 -4.15
CA MET A 1 -0.18 14.05 -5.01
C MET A 1 -1.39 13.30 -4.46
N THR A 2 -2.49 13.96 -4.08
CA THR A 2 -3.58 13.24 -3.37
C THR A 2 -4.30 12.32 -4.35
N PRO A 3 -4.97 11.24 -3.91
CA PRO A 3 -5.76 10.41 -4.81
C PRO A 3 -6.89 11.17 -5.55
N TYR A 4 -7.37 12.28 -4.99
CA TYR A 4 -8.40 13.13 -5.61
C TYR A 4 -7.79 14.24 -6.47
N GLN A 5 -6.62 14.77 -6.10
CA GLN A 5 -5.83 15.59 -6.99
C GLN A 5 -5.38 14.78 -8.21
N LEU A 6 -5.04 13.51 -8.04
CA LEU A 6 -4.86 12.54 -9.12
C LEU A 6 -6.08 12.55 -10.02
N GLU A 7 -7.30 12.33 -9.51
CA GLU A 7 -8.54 12.36 -10.31
C GLU A 7 -8.78 13.69 -11.05
N ASP A 8 -8.51 14.83 -10.43
CA ASP A 8 -8.65 16.15 -11.07
C ASP A 8 -7.52 16.45 -12.07
N MET A 9 -6.31 15.92 -11.85
CA MET A 9 -5.17 15.99 -12.76
C MET A 9 -5.30 15.04 -13.95
N TYR A 10 -5.95 13.88 -13.76
CA TYR A 10 -6.41 12.99 -14.84
C TYR A 10 -7.43 13.72 -15.72
N LYS A 11 -8.33 14.52 -15.14
CA LYS A 11 -9.29 15.36 -15.90
C LYS A 11 -8.60 16.54 -16.60
N SER A 12 -7.49 17.05 -16.08
CA SER A 12 -6.81 18.25 -16.60
C SER A 12 -5.57 17.96 -17.45
N GLY A 13 -5.13 16.70 -17.59
CA GLY A 13 -3.97 16.30 -18.39
C GLY A 13 -2.61 16.80 -17.86
N SER A 14 -2.51 17.13 -16.57
CA SER A 14 -1.32 17.79 -15.98
C SER A 14 -0.81 16.98 -14.79
N VAL A 15 0.07 16.00 -15.02
CA VAL A 15 0.56 15.10 -13.97
C VAL A 15 2.10 15.26 -13.79
N PRO A 16 2.59 15.55 -12.58
CA PRO A 16 3.99 15.47 -12.19
C PRO A 16 4.55 14.06 -12.37
N LEU A 17 5.69 13.99 -13.03
CA LEU A 17 6.47 12.75 -13.14
C LEU A 17 6.96 12.35 -11.74
N ILE A 18 6.82 11.07 -11.39
CA ILE A 18 7.67 10.46 -10.36
C ILE A 18 9.05 10.36 -11.00
N THR A 19 9.86 11.40 -10.85
CA THR A 19 11.28 11.36 -11.19
C THR A 19 11.99 10.57 -10.12
N SER A 20 12.98 9.75 -10.50
CA SER A 20 13.84 8.98 -9.60
C SER A 20 14.65 9.83 -8.60
N ASP A 21 14.56 11.16 -8.68
CA ASP A 21 15.32 12.06 -7.82
C ASP A 21 14.48 12.48 -6.60
N SER A 22 14.41 11.60 -5.60
CA SER A 22 14.16 12.05 -4.23
C SER A 22 15.36 12.87 -3.75
N PRO A 23 15.19 14.00 -3.05
CA PRO A 23 16.30 14.79 -2.56
C PRO A 23 17.06 14.01 -1.48
N ALA A 24 18.30 13.66 -1.82
CA ALA A 24 19.28 13.05 -0.95
C ALA A 24 19.39 13.77 0.41
N VAL A 25 19.25 13.00 1.49
CA VAL A 25 19.75 13.43 2.80
C VAL A 25 21.28 13.39 2.76
N ALA A 26 21.88 14.50 3.16
CA ALA A 26 23.27 14.85 2.90
C ALA A 26 24.34 13.90 3.52
N ASN A 27 25.37 13.68 2.70
CA ASN A 27 26.78 13.38 3.02
C ASN A 27 27.09 12.18 3.94
N LYS A 28 27.19 11.00 3.31
CA LYS A 28 28.39 10.15 3.41
C LYS A 28 28.73 9.61 2.02
N THR A 29 29.99 9.75 1.64
CA THR A 29 30.55 9.29 0.38
C THR A 29 30.62 7.76 0.33
N ASP A 30 29.78 7.15 -0.51
CA ASP A 30 29.96 5.91 -1.31
C ASP A 30 28.60 5.19 -1.52
N ASP A 31 27.61 5.88 -2.09
CA ASP A 31 26.28 5.32 -2.37
C ASP A 31 26.06 5.19 -3.88
N SER A 32 26.53 4.07 -4.46
CA SER A 32 25.82 3.48 -5.60
C SER A 32 24.73 2.59 -5.03
N GLU A 33 23.45 2.86 -5.34
CA GLU A 33 22.38 1.90 -5.05
C GLU A 33 22.82 0.52 -5.55
N PRO A 34 22.77 -0.53 -4.69
CA PRO A 34 23.24 -1.84 -5.11
C PRO A 34 22.42 -2.31 -6.32
N PRO A 35 23.05 -2.90 -7.35
CA PRO A 35 22.34 -3.30 -8.56
C PRO A 35 21.24 -4.32 -8.23
N LEU A 36 20.16 -4.36 -9.04
CA LEU A 36 19.09 -5.37 -8.92
C LEU A 36 19.60 -6.82 -8.88
N SER A 37 20.81 -7.08 -9.40
CA SER A 37 21.51 -8.37 -9.29
C SER A 37 21.86 -8.79 -7.85
N SER A 38 21.77 -7.87 -6.88
CA SER A 38 21.97 -8.13 -5.45
C SER A 38 20.70 -8.60 -4.73
N LEU A 39 19.54 -8.61 -5.39
CA LEU A 39 18.30 -9.11 -4.79
C LEU A 39 18.33 -10.63 -4.65
N ARG A 40 17.87 -11.09 -3.48
CA ARG A 40 17.78 -12.51 -3.16
C ARG A 40 16.47 -12.81 -2.46
N ALA A 41 15.96 -14.02 -2.65
CA ALA A 41 14.87 -14.52 -1.83
C ALA A 41 15.31 -14.55 -0.37
N VAL A 42 14.51 -13.98 0.52
CA VAL A 42 14.72 -14.12 1.96
C VAL A 42 14.56 -15.60 2.31
N ASN A 43 15.63 -16.21 2.82
CA ASN A 43 15.61 -17.61 3.23
C ASN A 43 14.48 -17.82 4.25
N GLN A 44 13.50 -18.65 3.89
CA GLN A 44 12.57 -19.16 4.90
C GLN A 44 13.39 -20.00 5.90
N PRO A 45 13.24 -19.81 7.23
CA PRO A 45 13.66 -20.86 8.16
C PRO A 45 12.98 -22.16 7.70
N ASN A 46 13.71 -23.29 7.73
CA ASN A 46 13.25 -24.61 7.31
C ASN A 46 11.82 -24.89 7.81
N THR A 47 10.83 -24.52 6.99
CA THR A 47 9.42 -24.73 7.25
C THR A 47 9.01 -25.76 6.23
N ILE A 48 8.42 -26.84 6.75
CA ILE A 48 7.94 -27.98 6.00
C ILE A 48 7.19 -27.45 4.77
N PRO A 49 7.47 -27.94 3.55
CA PRO A 49 6.78 -27.49 2.35
C PRO A 49 5.29 -27.57 2.61
N ILE A 50 4.61 -26.42 2.59
CA ILE A 50 3.17 -26.35 2.63
C ILE A 50 2.72 -27.01 1.33
N THR A 51 2.52 -28.33 1.39
CA THR A 51 1.79 -29.08 0.37
C THR A 51 0.51 -28.30 0.08
N SER A 52 0.19 -28.15 -1.21
CA SER A 52 -0.82 -27.26 -1.80
C SER A 52 -2.27 -27.52 -1.33
N SER A 53 -2.47 -27.53 -0.02
CA SER A 53 -3.76 -27.60 0.65
C SER A 53 -4.26 -26.17 0.78
N ARG A 54 -5.57 -25.97 0.52
CA ARG A 54 -6.25 -24.71 0.81
C ARG A 54 -5.88 -24.32 2.25
N PRO A 55 -5.31 -23.13 2.51
CA PRO A 55 -5.11 -22.68 3.87
C PRO A 55 -6.48 -22.69 4.56
N SER A 56 -6.62 -23.59 5.54
CA SER A 56 -7.87 -23.85 6.27
C SER A 56 -8.03 -22.92 7.48
N HIS A 57 -7.02 -22.08 7.75
CA HIS A 57 -7.02 -21.18 8.88
C HIS A 57 -7.84 -19.93 8.59
N ARG A 58 -9.03 -19.91 9.18
CA ARG A 58 -9.91 -18.74 9.21
C ARG A 58 -9.29 -17.73 10.17
N GLY A 59 -8.66 -16.70 9.61
CA GLY A 59 -8.25 -15.53 10.38
C GLY A 59 -9.46 -14.70 10.83
N SER A 60 -9.20 -13.58 11.47
CA SER A 60 -10.22 -12.59 11.81
C SER A 60 -10.42 -11.63 10.65
N THR A 61 -11.58 -11.71 10.00
CA THR A 61 -11.95 -10.88 8.86
C THR A 61 -12.69 -9.62 9.31
N MET A 62 -12.31 -8.48 8.74
CA MET A 62 -12.97 -7.19 8.93
C MET A 62 -13.28 -6.54 7.58
N PRO A 63 -14.35 -5.74 7.49
CA PRO A 63 -14.63 -4.95 6.31
C PRO A 63 -13.57 -3.85 6.13
N LEU A 64 -13.35 -3.49 4.87
CA LEU A 64 -12.62 -2.30 4.47
C LEU A 64 -13.57 -1.31 3.79
N ASP A 65 -13.46 -0.03 4.15
CA ASP A 65 -14.23 1.05 3.56
C ASP A 65 -13.47 1.60 2.34
N ASN A 66 -14.13 1.58 1.18
CA ASN A 66 -13.63 2.24 -0.04
C ASN A 66 -13.95 3.74 0.08
N LEU A 67 -12.96 4.54 0.50
CA LEU A 67 -13.19 5.92 0.88
C LEU A 67 -13.63 6.76 -0.33
N GLY A 68 -14.83 7.33 -0.21
CA GLY A 68 -15.45 8.13 -1.26
C GLY A 68 -15.96 7.34 -2.47
N GLU A 69 -15.95 6.00 -2.41
CA GLU A 69 -16.38 5.10 -3.50
C GLU A 69 -15.62 5.40 -4.80
N LYS A 70 -14.29 5.39 -4.73
CA LYS A 70 -13.43 5.76 -5.86
C LYS A 70 -12.38 4.73 -6.24
N ASP A 71 -12.25 3.65 -5.48
CA ASP A 71 -11.21 2.62 -5.67
C ASP A 71 -9.80 3.20 -5.52
N LEU A 72 -9.65 4.13 -4.57
CA LEU A 72 -8.42 4.89 -4.35
C LEU A 72 -7.76 4.62 -2.99
N ILE A 73 -8.57 4.49 -1.94
CA ILE A 73 -8.09 4.25 -0.58
C ILE A 73 -9.06 3.27 0.08
N TRP A 74 -8.53 2.19 0.63
CA TRP A 74 -9.29 1.25 1.46
C TRP A 74 -8.84 1.37 2.91
N ALA A 75 -9.80 1.66 3.79
CA ALA A 75 -9.52 1.91 5.19
C ALA A 75 -10.18 0.89 6.11
N ALA A 76 -9.48 0.53 7.19
CA ALA A 76 -9.98 -0.34 8.24
C ALA A 76 -10.31 0.47 9.48
N THR A 77 -11.39 0.10 10.18
CA THR A 77 -11.62 0.60 11.53
C THR A 77 -10.69 -0.10 12.51
N ILE A 78 -9.92 0.70 13.25
CA ILE A 78 -9.07 0.26 14.37
C ILE A 78 -9.48 0.99 15.64
N HIS A 79 -8.94 0.55 16.78
CA HIS A 79 -9.12 1.23 18.05
C HIS A 79 -7.78 1.56 18.69
N VAL A 80 -7.65 2.78 19.23
CA VAL A 80 -6.45 3.22 19.95
C VAL A 80 -6.83 3.75 21.32
N GLY A 81 -6.02 3.41 22.32
CA GLY A 81 -6.13 3.94 23.67
C GLY A 81 -6.90 3.06 24.66
N ASN A 82 -6.95 3.55 25.90
CA ASN A 82 -7.81 3.02 26.95
C ASN A 82 -8.45 4.18 27.75
N PRO A 83 -9.78 4.39 27.68
CA PRO A 83 -10.75 3.60 26.91
C PRO A 83 -10.48 3.64 25.39
N PRO A 84 -10.81 2.58 24.64
CA PRO A 84 -10.54 2.50 23.21
C PRO A 84 -11.37 3.52 22.44
N LYS A 85 -10.73 4.28 21.54
CA LYS A 85 -11.37 5.20 20.59
C LYS A 85 -11.18 4.67 19.17
N ALA A 86 -12.26 4.68 18.38
CA ALA A 86 -12.23 4.22 17.00
C ALA A 86 -11.56 5.26 16.07
N PHE A 87 -10.81 4.75 15.09
CA PHE A 87 -10.20 5.51 14.00
C PHE A 87 -10.29 4.70 12.71
N LEU A 88 -10.47 5.39 11.59
CA LEU A 88 -10.49 4.81 10.25
C LEU A 88 -9.10 5.00 9.63
N VAL A 89 -8.35 3.94 9.34
CA VAL A 89 -6.98 4.07 8.84
C VAL A 89 -6.80 3.41 7.49
N SER A 90 -6.10 4.08 6.58
CA SER A 90 -5.63 3.44 5.35
C SER A 90 -4.69 2.30 5.72
N VAL A 91 -4.94 1.10 5.17
CA VAL A 91 -4.06 -0.06 5.37
C VAL A 91 -3.07 -0.11 4.22
N ASP A 92 -1.79 0.03 4.55
CA ASP A 92 -0.74 0.27 3.55
C ASP A 92 0.39 -0.76 3.69
N THR A 93 0.49 -1.70 2.74
CA THR A 93 1.60 -2.67 2.71
C THR A 93 2.89 -2.10 2.12
N GLY A 94 2.84 -0.92 1.49
CA GLY A 94 3.98 -0.17 0.96
C GLY A 94 4.73 0.67 2.00
N SER A 95 4.24 0.78 3.23
CA SER A 95 4.95 1.47 4.33
C SER A 95 4.82 0.74 5.67
N SER A 96 5.54 1.22 6.70
CA SER A 96 5.67 0.50 7.98
C SER A 96 5.34 1.32 9.22
N ASP A 97 5.15 2.63 9.08
CA ASP A 97 4.81 3.50 10.20
C ASP A 97 3.30 3.58 10.40
N PHE A 98 2.88 3.83 11.64
CA PHE A 98 1.49 4.06 12.01
C PHE A 98 1.36 5.48 12.57
N PHE A 99 0.46 6.29 12.01
CA PHE A 99 0.15 7.62 12.52
C PHE A 99 -1.35 7.92 12.46
N LEU A 100 -1.77 8.85 13.32
CA LEU A 100 -3.12 9.39 13.37
C LEU A 100 -3.09 10.91 13.43
N ALA A 101 -4.05 11.54 12.75
CA ALA A 101 -4.40 12.93 12.96
C ALA A 101 -4.55 13.18 14.47
N SER A 102 -3.90 14.22 15.00
CA SER A 102 -3.78 14.43 16.44
C SER A 102 -4.14 15.85 16.86
N ASN A 103 -4.33 16.06 18.16
CA ASN A 103 -4.58 17.39 18.72
C ASN A 103 -3.37 18.35 18.61
N ARG A 104 -2.24 17.88 18.11
CA ARG A 104 -1.06 18.68 17.79
C ARG A 104 -1.01 19.13 16.33
N CYS A 105 -1.87 18.56 15.48
CA CYS A 105 -1.95 18.89 14.06
C CYS A 105 -2.71 20.22 13.87
N PRO A 106 -2.24 21.12 12.98
CA PRO A 106 -2.98 22.32 12.63
C PRO A 106 -4.41 21.99 12.19
N PRO A 107 -5.44 22.72 12.69
CA PRO A 107 -6.83 22.46 12.33
C PRO A 107 -7.12 22.54 10.83
N SER A 108 -6.36 23.35 10.08
CA SER A 108 -6.45 23.43 8.61
C SER A 108 -6.02 22.16 7.90
N GLU A 109 -5.13 21.38 8.51
CA GLU A 109 -4.55 20.18 7.92
C GLU A 109 -5.32 18.92 8.34
N CYS A 110 -5.68 18.80 9.63
CA CYS A 110 -6.42 17.64 10.15
C CYS A 110 -7.94 17.86 10.23
N ALA A 111 -8.48 18.82 9.48
CA ALA A 111 -9.91 19.12 9.47
C ALA A 111 -10.76 17.88 9.13
N ARG A 112 -11.86 17.68 9.87
CA ARG A 112 -12.86 16.61 9.66
C ARG A 112 -12.37 15.18 9.87
N LYS A 113 -11.14 15.00 10.38
CA LYS A 113 -10.63 13.69 10.82
C LYS A 113 -10.95 13.47 12.30
N ASN A 114 -11.06 12.22 12.72
CA ASN A 114 -11.07 11.86 14.14
C ASN A 114 -9.68 12.12 14.73
N ILE A 115 -9.66 12.83 15.84
CA ILE A 115 -8.42 13.30 16.45
C ILE A 115 -7.96 12.38 17.58
N TYR A 116 -6.75 11.85 17.46
CA TYR A 116 -6.04 11.18 18.55
C TYR A 116 -5.55 12.21 19.58
N VAL A 117 -6.00 12.02 20.82
CA VAL A 117 -5.63 12.87 21.96
C VAL A 117 -4.95 11.96 22.98
N PRO A 118 -3.62 11.85 22.98
CA PRO A 118 -2.91 10.89 23.84
C PRO A 118 -3.27 11.05 25.32
N GLN A 119 -3.51 12.27 25.78
CA GLN A 119 -3.87 12.58 27.17
C GLN A 119 -5.21 11.99 27.62
N GLN A 120 -6.06 11.55 26.68
CA GLN A 120 -7.34 10.88 26.98
C GLN A 120 -7.20 9.37 27.14
N SER A 121 -6.02 8.80 26.88
CA SER A 121 -5.73 7.37 27.05
C SER A 121 -4.88 7.14 28.29
N MET A 122 -5.32 6.22 29.16
CA MET A 122 -4.54 5.77 30.32
C MET A 122 -3.30 4.94 29.92
N HIS A 123 -3.25 4.48 28.67
CA HIS A 123 -2.16 3.64 28.16
C HIS A 123 -1.16 4.41 27.30
N ALA A 124 -1.48 5.65 26.91
CA ALA A 124 -0.58 6.47 26.12
C ALA A 124 0.68 6.85 26.93
N GLN A 125 1.85 6.65 26.33
CA GLN A 125 3.14 7.06 26.89
C GLN A 125 3.97 7.79 25.83
N PRO A 126 4.52 8.99 26.14
CA PRO A 126 5.40 9.70 25.21
C PRO A 126 6.74 8.98 25.09
N THR A 127 7.30 8.93 23.88
CA THR A 127 8.66 8.40 23.67
C THR A 127 9.73 9.49 23.58
N ASN A 128 9.32 10.77 23.56
CA ASN A 128 10.18 11.94 23.30
C ASN A 128 10.95 11.87 21.97
N LYS A 129 10.45 11.09 21.01
CA LYS A 129 10.96 11.02 19.63
C LYS A 129 9.93 11.64 18.69
N SER A 130 10.42 12.23 17.62
CA SER A 130 9.64 12.63 16.46
C SER A 130 10.24 12.02 15.21
N TYR A 131 9.44 11.94 14.14
CA TYR A 131 9.87 11.40 12.86
C TYR A 131 9.11 12.07 11.73
N GLU A 132 9.67 11.95 10.53
CA GLU A 132 9.07 12.39 9.28
C GLU A 132 9.00 11.21 8.33
N ILE A 133 7.85 11.07 7.66
CA ILE A 133 7.66 10.11 6.57
C ILE A 133 7.57 10.92 5.28
N SER A 134 8.28 10.47 4.25
CA SER A 134 8.13 10.94 2.87
C SER A 134 7.65 9.78 2.00
N PHE A 135 6.58 9.99 1.25
CA PHE A 135 5.98 8.97 0.39
C PHE A 135 6.37 9.16 -1.08
N GLY A 136 6.21 8.11 -1.88
CA GLY A 136 6.59 8.12 -3.31
C GLY A 136 5.78 9.10 -4.16
N ASP A 137 4.61 9.54 -3.69
CA ASP A 137 3.79 10.57 -4.34
C ASP A 137 4.23 12.00 -3.99
N GLY A 138 5.31 12.15 -3.20
CA GLY A 138 5.84 13.41 -2.69
C GLY A 138 5.09 13.98 -1.48
N SER A 139 4.11 13.27 -0.93
CA SER A 139 3.47 13.65 0.32
C SER A 139 4.39 13.39 1.51
N SER A 140 4.13 14.09 2.62
CA SER A 140 4.87 13.88 3.86
C SER A 140 4.00 14.05 5.10
N VAL A 141 4.48 13.47 6.21
CA VAL A 141 3.87 13.55 7.53
C VAL A 141 4.97 13.73 8.57
N LYS A 142 4.80 14.67 9.49
CA LYS A 142 5.59 14.74 10.72
C LYS A 142 4.74 14.35 11.91
N ALA A 143 5.31 13.57 12.81
CA ALA A 143 4.59 13.09 13.98
C ALA A 143 5.52 12.97 15.20
N ASP A 144 4.93 13.19 16.38
CA ASP A 144 5.54 12.82 17.65
C ASP A 144 5.18 11.38 17.98
N LEU A 145 6.17 10.55 18.25
CA LEU A 145 5.95 9.13 18.53
C LEU A 145 5.45 8.95 19.97
N MET A 146 4.25 8.40 20.07
CA MET A 146 3.67 7.88 21.31
C MET A 146 3.74 6.35 21.28
N THR A 147 3.54 5.72 22.43
CA THR A 147 3.11 4.31 22.47
C THR A 147 1.73 4.23 23.11
N ASP A 148 0.87 3.36 22.61
CA ASP A 148 -0.46 3.14 23.19
C ASP A 148 -0.92 1.69 22.93
N THR A 149 -2.12 1.35 23.40
CA THR A 149 -2.83 0.13 23.02
C THR A 149 -3.49 0.33 21.66
N VAL A 150 -3.24 -0.58 20.74
CA VAL A 150 -3.85 -0.60 19.40
C VAL A 150 -4.57 -1.93 19.23
N SER A 151 -5.81 -1.86 18.75
CA SER A 151 -6.63 -3.04 18.47
C SER A 151 -7.16 -3.03 17.05
N MET A 152 -7.04 -4.16 16.38
CA MET A 152 -7.51 -4.39 15.01
C MET A 152 -7.82 -5.87 14.84
N GLY A 153 -8.92 -6.21 14.17
CA GLY A 153 -9.26 -7.61 13.86
C GLY A 153 -9.49 -8.47 15.08
N GLY A 154 -9.95 -7.91 16.20
CA GLY A 154 -10.10 -8.66 17.46
C GLY A 154 -8.78 -8.95 18.20
N PHE A 155 -7.65 -8.49 17.67
CA PHE A 155 -6.35 -8.52 18.34
C PHE A 155 -6.10 -7.16 19.01
N ALA A 156 -5.55 -7.18 20.22
CA ALA A 156 -5.19 -5.99 20.97
C ALA A 156 -3.76 -6.11 21.49
N LEU A 157 -2.90 -5.15 21.13
CA LEU A 157 -1.51 -5.12 21.56
C LEU A 157 -1.23 -3.82 22.32
N ARG A 158 -0.50 -3.94 23.44
CA ARG A 158 -0.02 -2.78 24.21
C ARG A 158 1.32 -2.29 23.67
N ASN A 159 1.63 -1.04 23.96
CA ASN A 159 2.92 -0.40 23.67
C ASN A 159 3.26 -0.37 22.16
N ILE A 160 2.26 -0.27 21.30
CA ILE A 160 2.44 -0.09 19.86
C ILE A 160 2.75 1.37 19.59
N GLY A 161 3.71 1.64 18.70
CA GLY A 161 4.06 3.00 18.29
C GLY A 161 2.89 3.65 17.55
N VAL A 162 2.48 4.84 17.98
CA VAL A 162 1.44 5.66 17.35
C VAL A 162 1.99 7.06 17.13
N GLY A 163 2.15 7.46 15.87
CA GLY A 163 2.48 8.83 15.51
C GLY A 163 1.33 9.77 15.79
N ALA A 164 1.50 10.71 16.72
CA ALA A 164 0.62 11.85 16.88
C ALA A 164 1.05 12.94 15.89
N VAL A 165 0.30 13.08 14.79
CA VAL A 165 0.64 14.00 13.68
C VAL A 165 0.75 15.44 14.16
N THR A 166 1.82 16.12 13.75
CA THR A 166 2.11 17.54 13.99
C THR A 166 2.13 18.36 12.70
N GLN A 167 2.38 17.74 11.54
CA GLN A 167 2.22 18.33 10.21
C GLN A 167 1.70 17.28 9.24
N LEU A 168 0.69 17.64 8.46
CA LEU A 168 0.03 16.77 7.50
C LEU A 168 -0.05 17.45 6.13
N SER A 169 0.66 16.89 5.15
CA SER A 169 0.63 17.36 3.77
C SER A 169 -0.78 17.29 3.17
N SER A 170 -1.04 18.11 2.14
CA SER A 170 -2.37 18.28 1.54
C SER A 170 -2.97 16.99 0.99
N GLN A 171 -2.11 16.02 0.68
CA GLN A 171 -2.43 14.67 0.20
C GLN A 171 -3.30 13.86 1.13
N PHE A 172 -3.10 14.04 2.42
CA PHE A 172 -3.86 13.34 3.43
C PHE A 172 -5.03 14.17 3.94
N GLN A 173 -5.38 15.31 3.36
CA GLN A 173 -6.41 16.19 3.91
C GLN A 173 -7.81 15.83 3.40
N SER A 174 -8.83 16.02 4.25
CA SER A 174 -10.23 15.77 3.85
C SER A 174 -10.70 16.65 2.69
N SER A 175 -10.12 17.85 2.54
CA SER A 175 -10.39 18.78 1.42
C SER A 175 -9.96 18.20 0.06
N THR A 176 -9.03 17.27 0.08
CA THR A 176 -8.54 16.53 -1.09
C THR A 176 -9.03 15.08 -1.05
N GLY A 177 -10.14 14.84 -0.34
CA GLY A 177 -10.92 13.61 -0.33
C GLY A 177 -10.37 12.45 0.49
N ASP A 178 -9.16 12.55 1.05
CA ASP A 178 -8.71 11.56 2.04
C ASP A 178 -9.46 11.78 3.37
N THR A 179 -10.45 10.92 3.60
CA THR A 179 -11.29 10.90 4.80
C THR A 179 -10.81 9.90 5.85
N SER A 180 -9.65 9.26 5.65
CA SER A 180 -9.02 8.45 6.70
C SER A 180 -8.53 9.34 7.84
N ASP A 181 -8.46 8.80 9.04
CA ASP A 181 -7.91 9.48 10.21
C ASP A 181 -6.39 9.35 10.29
N GLY A 182 -5.80 8.53 9.43
CA GLY A 182 -4.38 8.25 9.36
C GLY A 182 -4.09 7.01 8.52
N LEU A 183 -2.86 6.51 8.64
CA LEU A 183 -2.36 5.38 7.88
C LEU A 183 -1.65 4.40 8.82
N MET A 184 -1.88 3.11 8.62
CA MET A 184 -1.20 2.04 9.34
C MET A 184 -0.41 1.19 8.35
N GLY A 185 0.91 1.23 8.47
CA GLY A 185 1.85 0.44 7.69
C GLY A 185 1.86 -1.05 8.07
N PHE A 186 1.85 -1.91 7.04
CA PHE A 186 1.92 -3.37 7.09
C PHE A 186 3.18 -3.91 6.38
N GLY A 187 4.09 -3.04 5.98
CA GLY A 187 5.43 -3.36 5.49
C GLY A 187 6.39 -3.86 6.59
N PHE A 188 7.64 -4.09 6.19
CA PHE A 188 8.65 -4.64 7.11
C PHE A 188 9.27 -3.57 8.01
N PRO A 189 9.75 -3.92 9.23
CA PRO A 189 10.28 -2.94 10.18
C PRO A 189 11.44 -2.08 9.66
N SER A 190 12.19 -2.56 8.68
CA SER A 190 13.33 -1.85 8.07
C SER A 190 12.91 -0.55 7.37
N LEU A 191 11.69 -0.45 6.85
CA LEU A 191 11.13 0.76 6.24
C LEU A 191 10.68 1.81 7.27
N SER A 192 10.51 1.43 8.54
CA SER A 192 9.97 2.35 9.55
C SER A 192 10.92 3.53 9.80
N GLN A 193 10.39 4.73 9.66
CA GLN A 193 11.05 5.99 10.00
C GLN A 193 11.01 6.25 11.49
N SER A 194 9.90 5.91 12.16
CA SER A 194 9.77 6.02 13.62
C SER A 194 10.66 5.04 14.40
N LYS A 195 11.13 3.97 13.72
CA LYS A 195 11.82 2.82 14.31
C LYS A 195 10.99 2.06 15.34
N ALA A 196 9.69 2.33 15.41
CA ALA A 196 8.76 1.50 16.18
C ALA A 196 8.52 0.18 15.45
N THR A 197 8.19 -0.88 16.20
CA THR A 197 7.77 -2.13 15.56
C THR A 197 6.37 -1.94 14.95
N PRO A 198 6.18 -2.20 13.64
CA PRO A 198 4.86 -2.11 13.01
C PRO A 198 3.86 -3.04 13.69
N PHE A 199 2.58 -2.65 13.72
CA PHE A 199 1.53 -3.42 14.40
C PHE A 199 1.46 -4.87 13.91
N PHE A 200 1.48 -5.09 12.60
CA PHE A 200 1.46 -6.42 12.01
C PHE A 200 2.69 -7.26 12.39
N THR A 201 3.88 -6.65 12.44
CA THR A 201 5.09 -7.32 12.94
C THR A 201 4.98 -7.65 14.44
N ALA A 202 4.35 -6.80 15.23
CA ALA A 202 4.15 -7.08 16.65
C ALA A 202 3.18 -8.25 16.87
N LEU A 203 2.16 -8.42 16.02
CA LEU A 203 1.25 -9.56 16.06
C LEU A 203 1.97 -10.88 15.82
N THR A 204 2.89 -10.93 14.85
CA THR A 204 3.63 -12.16 14.52
C THR A 204 4.44 -12.69 15.70
N LYS A 205 4.88 -11.81 16.61
CA LYS A 205 5.60 -12.18 17.84
C LYS A 205 4.72 -12.81 18.91
N THR A 206 3.39 -12.69 18.80
CA THR A 206 2.46 -13.32 19.75
C THR A 206 2.07 -14.72 19.32
N SER A 207 2.06 -15.00 18.02
CA SER A 207 1.88 -16.33 17.43
C SER A 207 2.23 -16.27 15.94
N ASP A 208 2.94 -17.29 15.43
CA ASP A 208 3.23 -17.43 14.01
C ASP A 208 1.96 -17.41 13.15
N GLN A 209 0.83 -17.89 13.69
CA GLN A 209 -0.46 -17.90 13.01
C GLN A 209 -0.97 -16.49 12.71
N GLN A 210 -0.63 -15.51 13.54
CA GLN A 210 -1.05 -14.11 13.36
C GLN A 210 -0.20 -13.36 12.32
N GLY A 211 0.88 -13.98 11.82
CA GLY A 211 1.75 -13.43 10.77
C GLY A 211 1.26 -13.65 9.34
N VAL A 212 -0.02 -13.97 9.15
CA VAL A 212 -0.64 -14.10 7.83
C VAL A 212 -1.72 -13.03 7.68
N MET A 213 -1.69 -12.31 6.56
CA MET A 213 -2.76 -11.39 6.18
C MET A 213 -3.30 -11.75 4.79
N GLY A 214 -4.59 -11.54 4.58
CA GLY A 214 -5.22 -11.64 3.27
C GLY A 214 -6.18 -10.48 3.05
N SER A 215 -6.13 -9.86 1.88
CA SER A 215 -7.01 -8.77 1.50
C SER A 215 -7.79 -9.12 0.24
N ARG A 216 -9.02 -8.62 0.17
CA ARG A 216 -9.84 -8.60 -1.04
C ARG A 216 -10.36 -7.18 -1.20
N PHE A 217 -10.20 -6.64 -2.39
CA PHE A 217 -10.74 -5.33 -2.75
C PHE A 217 -11.88 -5.52 -3.75
N SER A 218 -13.02 -4.91 -3.45
CA SER A 218 -14.19 -4.84 -4.32
C SER A 218 -14.16 -3.53 -5.12
N ARG A 219 -14.73 -3.54 -6.32
CA ARG A 219 -14.84 -2.35 -7.19
C ARG A 219 -15.81 -1.32 -6.60
N LYS A 220 -15.80 -0.12 -7.16
CA LYS A 220 -16.61 1.05 -6.77
C LYS A 220 -18.07 0.78 -6.44
N SER A 221 -18.75 -0.09 -7.19
CA SER A 221 -20.18 -0.42 -6.98
C SER A 221 -20.41 -1.67 -6.14
N ASP A 222 -19.35 -2.38 -5.77
CA ASP A 222 -19.40 -3.68 -5.12
C ASP A 222 -19.07 -3.55 -3.64
N VAL A 223 -19.83 -4.26 -2.82
CA VAL A 223 -19.53 -4.41 -1.39
C VAL A 223 -18.61 -5.61 -1.14
N GLY A 224 -17.96 -5.62 0.01
CA GLY A 224 -17.20 -6.78 0.48
C GLY A 224 -15.69 -6.68 0.26
N SER A 225 -15.15 -5.46 0.18
CA SER A 225 -13.74 -5.26 0.48
C SER A 225 -13.47 -5.68 1.92
N GLU A 226 -12.40 -6.44 2.16
CA GLU A 226 -12.09 -7.00 3.45
C GLU A 226 -10.60 -7.21 3.65
N ILE A 227 -10.19 -7.22 4.92
CA ILE A 227 -8.88 -7.68 5.36
C ILE A 227 -9.07 -8.78 6.42
N THR A 228 -8.29 -9.83 6.31
CA THR A 228 -8.23 -10.94 7.25
C THR A 228 -6.87 -10.98 7.90
N ILE A 229 -6.82 -10.94 9.23
CA ILE A 229 -5.59 -11.05 10.02
C ILE A 229 -5.51 -12.43 10.68
N GLY A 230 -4.33 -13.03 10.64
CA GLY A 230 -4.08 -14.39 11.11
C GLY A 230 -4.56 -15.49 10.14
N GLY A 231 -4.71 -15.16 8.85
CA GLY A 231 -5.14 -16.11 7.83
C GLY A 231 -5.70 -15.42 6.59
N VAL A 232 -6.54 -16.15 5.87
CA VAL A 232 -7.27 -15.67 4.68
C VAL A 232 -8.74 -16.04 4.80
N ASN A 233 -9.62 -15.35 4.08
CA ASN A 233 -11.00 -15.77 3.92
C ASN A 233 -11.14 -16.72 2.72
N PRO A 234 -11.42 -18.02 2.90
CA PRO A 234 -11.53 -18.96 1.78
C PRO A 234 -12.71 -18.70 0.83
N ALA A 235 -13.67 -17.87 1.24
CA ALA A 235 -14.77 -17.44 0.38
C ALA A 235 -14.39 -16.27 -0.55
N ALA A 236 -13.24 -15.64 -0.32
CA ALA A 236 -12.79 -14.47 -1.07
C ALA A 236 -11.97 -14.80 -2.32
N PHE A 237 -11.60 -16.07 -2.55
CA PHE A 237 -10.78 -16.48 -3.68
C PHE A 237 -11.15 -17.86 -4.22
N VAL A 238 -10.74 -18.13 -5.46
CA VAL A 238 -10.90 -19.44 -6.12
C VAL A 238 -9.55 -20.00 -6.53
N GLY A 239 -9.44 -21.32 -6.52
CA GLY A 239 -8.19 -22.03 -6.85
C GLY A 239 -7.14 -21.97 -5.73
N PRO A 240 -5.93 -22.48 -6.00
CA PRO A 240 -4.81 -22.48 -5.05
C PRO A 240 -4.08 -21.13 -5.04
N PHE A 241 -3.27 -20.89 -4.02
CA PHE A 241 -2.30 -19.79 -4.02
C PHE A 241 -1.10 -20.10 -4.91
N THR A 242 -0.53 -19.04 -5.51
CA THR A 242 0.87 -19.05 -5.96
C THR A 242 1.70 -18.44 -4.85
N THR A 243 2.66 -19.19 -4.33
CA THR A 243 3.55 -18.71 -3.27
C THR A 243 4.87 -18.25 -3.86
N LEU A 244 5.26 -17.02 -3.55
CA LEU A 244 6.54 -16.45 -3.93
C LEU A 244 7.32 -16.09 -2.66
N ASN A 245 8.63 -16.16 -2.74
CA ASN A 245 9.48 -15.67 -1.66
C ASN A 245 9.55 -14.15 -1.72
N VAL A 246 9.52 -13.52 -0.53
CA VAL A 246 9.83 -12.10 -0.41
C VAL A 246 11.29 -11.89 -0.76
N MET A 247 11.56 -10.85 -1.55
CA MET A 247 12.89 -10.48 -2.01
C MET A 247 13.47 -9.39 -1.10
N ALA A 248 14.78 -9.44 -0.89
CA ALA A 248 15.53 -8.42 -0.16
C ALA A 248 16.89 -8.22 -0.81
N MET A 249 17.49 -7.04 -0.62
CA MET A 249 18.85 -6.78 -1.05
C MET A 249 19.84 -7.61 -0.22
N GLU A 250 20.92 -8.07 -0.84
CA GLU A 250 21.94 -8.86 -0.15
C GLU A 250 22.49 -8.10 1.08
N GLY A 251 22.49 -8.79 2.23
CA GLY A 251 22.93 -8.21 3.50
C GLY A 251 21.92 -7.29 4.18
N GLN A 252 20.75 -7.05 3.58
CA GLN A 252 19.69 -6.21 4.15
C GLN A 252 18.46 -7.04 4.54
N PRO A 253 17.72 -6.66 5.60
CA PRO A 253 16.40 -7.21 5.85
C PRO A 253 15.42 -6.85 4.72
N PRO A 254 14.33 -7.62 4.52
CA PRO A 254 13.27 -7.23 3.60
C PRO A 254 12.71 -5.87 4.01
N ALA A 255 12.34 -5.06 3.02
CA ALA A 255 11.81 -3.71 3.18
C ALA A 255 10.34 -3.67 2.76
N PHE A 256 10.07 -3.99 1.50
CA PHE A 256 8.73 -4.09 0.96
C PHE A 256 8.31 -5.55 0.77
N TRP A 257 7.03 -5.77 0.45
CA TRP A 257 6.51 -7.05 -0.03
C TRP A 257 6.90 -7.28 -1.51
N ASP A 258 8.21 -7.30 -1.76
CA ASP A 258 8.78 -7.48 -3.09
C ASP A 258 8.80 -8.95 -3.46
N VAL A 259 8.36 -9.25 -4.68
CA VAL A 259 8.34 -10.61 -5.22
C VAL A 259 8.88 -10.64 -6.63
N THR A 260 9.34 -11.81 -7.08
CA THR A 260 9.75 -12.02 -8.47
C THR A 260 8.57 -11.80 -9.43
N PHE A 261 8.80 -11.04 -10.49
CA PHE A 261 7.82 -10.74 -11.53
C PHE A 261 8.30 -11.31 -12.87
N ASP A 262 7.49 -12.16 -13.51
CA ASP A 262 7.88 -12.88 -14.74
C ASP A 262 7.50 -12.12 -16.02
N GLY A 263 6.84 -10.97 -15.88
CA GLY A 263 6.41 -10.09 -16.96
C GLY A 263 4.90 -10.01 -17.15
N ALA A 264 4.48 -9.38 -18.24
CA ALA A 264 3.08 -9.17 -18.59
C ALA A 264 2.73 -9.78 -19.95
N ILE A 265 1.45 -10.12 -20.11
CA ILE A 265 0.84 -10.51 -21.38
C ILE A 265 -0.24 -9.48 -21.69
N VAL A 266 -0.16 -8.86 -22.86
CA VAL A 266 -1.14 -7.87 -23.32
C VAL A 266 -1.73 -8.32 -24.63
N ASN A 267 -3.06 -8.41 -24.71
CA ASN A 267 -3.79 -8.89 -25.88
C ASN A 267 -3.28 -10.24 -26.41
N GLY A 268 -2.91 -11.14 -25.49
CA GLY A 268 -2.37 -12.46 -25.80
C GLY A 268 -0.87 -12.49 -26.16
N GLN A 269 -0.21 -11.34 -26.28
CA GLN A 269 1.23 -11.27 -26.57
C GLN A 269 2.03 -11.09 -25.29
N ARG A 270 3.02 -11.97 -25.08
CA ARG A 270 3.97 -11.82 -23.96
C ARG A 270 4.95 -10.69 -24.27
N LEU A 271 5.06 -9.73 -23.36
CA LEU A 271 5.96 -8.59 -23.49
C LEU A 271 7.30 -8.90 -22.83
N GLN A 272 8.36 -8.32 -23.38
CA GLN A 272 9.69 -8.28 -22.76
C GLN A 272 9.78 -6.97 -21.97
N LEU A 273 9.68 -7.08 -20.65
CA LEU A 273 9.76 -5.95 -19.71
C LEU A 273 11.12 -5.94 -19.03
N SER A 274 11.64 -4.77 -18.67
CA SER A 274 12.85 -4.61 -17.87
C SER A 274 12.61 -5.00 -16.41
N SER A 275 11.39 -4.80 -15.91
CA SER A 275 11.00 -5.18 -14.55
C SER A 275 11.05 -6.69 -14.33
N THR A 276 11.76 -7.10 -13.28
CA THR A 276 11.86 -8.50 -12.83
C THR A 276 11.37 -8.69 -11.39
N ILE A 277 10.94 -7.59 -10.75
CA ILE A 277 10.44 -7.51 -9.38
C ILE A 277 9.19 -6.65 -9.39
N ALA A 278 8.22 -7.00 -8.54
CA ALA A 278 7.08 -6.16 -8.25
C ALA A 278 6.86 -6.07 -6.74
N THR A 279 6.50 -4.88 -6.28
CA THR A 279 6.05 -4.64 -4.91
C THR A 279 4.54 -4.87 -4.82
N ILE A 280 4.09 -5.66 -3.84
CA ILE A 280 2.66 -5.84 -3.56
C ILE A 280 2.22 -4.77 -2.55
N ASP A 281 1.60 -3.72 -3.07
CA ASP A 281 1.27 -2.51 -2.30
C ASP A 281 -0.24 -2.20 -2.31
N THR A 282 -0.89 -2.25 -1.15
CA THR A 282 -2.30 -1.87 -0.97
C THR A 282 -2.51 -0.36 -0.78
N GLY A 283 -1.46 0.39 -0.48
CA GLY A 283 -1.50 1.84 -0.29
C GLY A 283 -1.42 2.65 -1.59
N THR A 284 -1.06 2.01 -2.71
CA THR A 284 -0.99 2.65 -4.02
C THR A 284 -2.20 2.29 -4.89
N SER A 285 -2.89 3.29 -5.43
CA SER A 285 -4.12 3.11 -6.21
C SER A 285 -3.89 2.68 -7.67
N VAL A 286 -2.64 2.67 -8.15
CA VAL A 286 -2.27 2.52 -9.56
C VAL A 286 -1.18 1.48 -9.72
N ILE A 287 -1.13 0.81 -10.88
CA ILE A 287 0.02 -0.06 -11.20
C ILE A 287 1.10 0.80 -11.84
N GLY A 288 2.09 1.18 -11.03
CA GLY A 288 3.32 1.84 -11.49
C GLY A 288 4.30 0.85 -12.13
N VAL A 289 4.93 1.27 -13.24
CA VAL A 289 6.00 0.52 -13.92
C VAL A 289 7.05 1.51 -14.45
N PRO A 290 8.30 1.08 -14.72
CA PRO A 290 9.28 1.90 -15.41
C PRO A 290 8.76 2.46 -16.75
N GLN A 291 9.26 3.60 -17.16
CA GLN A 291 8.75 4.31 -18.34
C GLN A 291 8.93 3.49 -19.63
N GLU A 292 10.01 2.71 -19.76
CA GLU A 292 10.21 1.79 -20.88
C GLU A 292 9.17 0.65 -20.89
N ASP A 293 8.81 0.12 -19.73
CA ASP A 293 7.81 -0.94 -19.61
C ASP A 293 6.41 -0.41 -19.90
N ALA A 294 6.07 0.79 -19.41
CA ALA A 294 4.84 1.47 -19.78
C ALA A 294 4.76 1.67 -21.31
N ARG A 295 5.85 2.14 -21.94
CA ARG A 295 5.92 2.28 -23.40
C ARG A 295 5.69 0.95 -24.11
N ALA A 296 6.32 -0.14 -23.66
CA ALA A 296 6.14 -1.47 -24.25
C ALA A 296 4.70 -1.98 -24.11
N ILE A 297 4.09 -1.80 -22.94
CA ILE A 297 2.70 -2.16 -22.67
C ILE A 297 1.76 -1.41 -23.60
N TYR A 298 1.82 -0.09 -23.63
CA TYR A 298 0.86 0.71 -24.39
C TYR A 298 1.12 0.71 -25.90
N ALA A 299 2.34 0.41 -26.36
CA ALA A 299 2.60 0.18 -27.79
C ALA A 299 1.79 -1.02 -28.35
N SER A 300 1.37 -1.96 -27.49
CA SER A 300 0.53 -3.10 -27.87
C SER A 300 -0.98 -2.82 -27.83
N VAL A 301 -1.38 -1.58 -27.52
CA VAL A 301 -2.78 -1.15 -27.37
C VAL A 301 -3.15 -0.19 -28.51
N PRO A 302 -4.07 -0.57 -29.43
CA PRO A 302 -4.42 0.27 -30.57
C PRO A 302 -4.96 1.64 -30.18
N GLY A 303 -4.32 2.69 -30.68
CA GLY A 303 -4.69 4.08 -30.42
C GLY A 303 -4.22 4.60 -29.06
N ALA A 304 -3.44 3.83 -28.30
CA ALA A 304 -2.90 4.32 -27.06
C ALA A 304 -1.87 5.43 -27.28
N ALA A 305 -1.88 6.43 -26.40
CA ALA A 305 -0.97 7.56 -26.46
C ALA A 305 -0.62 8.05 -25.05
N SER A 306 0.61 8.52 -24.87
CA SER A 306 1.00 9.20 -23.64
C SER A 306 0.18 10.47 -23.47
N SER A 307 -0.37 10.67 -22.28
CA SER A 307 -1.08 11.90 -21.90
C SER A 307 -0.22 12.87 -21.11
N GLY A 308 1.09 12.63 -21.02
CA GLY A 308 2.00 13.37 -20.14
C GLY A 308 2.01 12.80 -18.71
N GLY A 309 3.03 13.19 -17.93
CA GLY A 309 3.15 12.80 -16.52
C GLY A 309 3.27 11.31 -16.23
N GLY A 310 3.74 10.53 -17.20
CA GLY A 310 3.91 9.07 -17.04
C GLY A 310 2.64 8.25 -17.31
N GLN A 311 1.54 8.89 -17.71
CA GLN A 311 0.26 8.24 -17.94
C GLN A 311 -0.03 7.99 -19.42
N TYR A 312 -1.00 7.12 -19.68
CA TYR A 312 -1.45 6.76 -21.03
C TYR A 312 -2.97 6.74 -21.12
N THR A 313 -3.43 7.15 -22.29
CA THR A 313 -4.81 7.03 -22.77
C THR A 313 -4.91 5.96 -23.83
N TYR A 314 -6.11 5.44 -24.03
CA TYR A 314 -6.47 4.66 -25.21
C TYR A 314 -7.97 4.80 -25.52
N PRO A 315 -8.40 4.55 -26.77
CA PRO A 315 -9.83 4.54 -27.10
C PRO A 315 -10.56 3.49 -26.25
N CYS A 316 -11.74 3.80 -25.70
CA CYS A 316 -12.49 2.85 -24.88
C CYS A 316 -12.92 1.57 -25.61
N GLN A 317 -12.84 1.53 -26.93
CA GLN A 317 -13.09 0.31 -27.72
C GLN A 317 -11.84 -0.59 -27.81
N SER A 318 -10.68 -0.08 -27.38
CA SER A 318 -9.38 -0.75 -27.38
C SER A 318 -8.94 -1.20 -25.98
N ILE A 319 -9.88 -1.46 -25.05
CA ILE A 319 -9.52 -1.87 -23.69
C ILE A 319 -8.63 -3.13 -23.75
N PRO A 320 -7.40 -3.07 -23.21
CA PRO A 320 -6.48 -4.18 -23.32
C PRO A 320 -6.84 -5.32 -22.37
N PHE A 321 -6.66 -6.55 -22.83
CA PHE A 321 -6.61 -7.70 -21.93
C PHE A 321 -5.20 -7.82 -21.38
N VAL A 322 -5.04 -7.59 -20.08
CA VAL A 322 -3.73 -7.62 -19.40
C VAL A 322 -3.69 -8.76 -18.41
N SER A 323 -2.64 -9.57 -18.47
CA SER A 323 -2.31 -10.55 -17.44
C SER A 323 -0.93 -10.24 -16.87
N LEU A 324 -0.80 -10.24 -15.55
CA LEU A 324 0.50 -10.24 -14.87
C LEU A 324 0.94 -11.69 -14.64
N VAL A 325 2.23 -11.97 -14.74
CA VAL A 325 2.77 -13.32 -14.58
C VAL A 325 3.68 -13.38 -13.36
N PHE A 326 3.36 -14.32 -12.47
CA PHE A 326 4.01 -14.53 -11.19
C PHE A 326 4.19 -16.03 -10.94
N GLY A 327 5.42 -16.50 -10.74
CA GLY A 327 5.73 -17.92 -10.54
C GLY A 327 5.24 -18.82 -11.67
N GLY A 328 5.29 -18.31 -12.91
CA GLY A 328 4.79 -18.98 -14.12
C GLY A 328 3.26 -18.98 -14.28
N ARG A 329 2.50 -18.46 -13.30
CA ARG A 329 1.04 -18.39 -13.36
C ARG A 329 0.56 -17.01 -13.82
N LYS A 330 -0.46 -17.01 -14.68
CA LYS A 330 -1.14 -15.79 -15.14
C LYS A 330 -2.19 -15.33 -14.12
N PHE A 331 -2.22 -14.03 -13.88
CA PHE A 331 -3.23 -13.32 -13.10
C PHE A 331 -3.86 -12.26 -14.01
N ASP A 332 -5.06 -12.55 -14.49
CA ASP A 332 -5.78 -11.69 -15.41
C ASP A 332 -6.36 -10.48 -14.68
N ILE A 333 -6.12 -9.29 -15.19
CA ILE A 333 -6.76 -8.05 -14.75
C ILE A 333 -8.09 -7.96 -15.51
N ASN A 334 -9.19 -7.81 -14.79
CA ASN A 334 -10.47 -7.61 -15.45
C ASN A 334 -10.42 -6.29 -16.23
N PRO A 335 -10.89 -6.25 -17.48
CA PRO A 335 -10.96 -5.00 -18.25
C PRO A 335 -11.60 -3.83 -17.50
N ALA A 336 -12.60 -4.09 -16.66
CA ALA A 336 -13.25 -3.07 -15.82
C ALA A 336 -12.31 -2.44 -14.77
N ASP A 337 -11.27 -3.15 -14.36
CA ASP A 337 -10.24 -2.67 -13.40
C ASP A 337 -9.10 -1.92 -14.11
N SER A 338 -9.10 -1.92 -15.46
CA SER A 338 -8.04 -1.33 -16.28
C SER A 338 -8.37 0.04 -16.86
N SER A 339 -9.58 0.56 -16.61
CA SER A 339 -10.09 1.79 -17.22
C SER A 339 -10.95 2.64 -16.29
N SER A 340 -10.68 3.95 -16.27
CA SER A 340 -11.60 5.00 -15.83
C SER A 340 -12.14 5.78 -17.04
N PHE A 341 -13.40 6.21 -17.00
CA PHE A 341 -14.11 6.82 -18.15
C PHE A 341 -14.10 8.35 -18.13
N VAL A 342 -13.55 9.01 -19.16
CA VAL A 342 -13.78 10.44 -19.43
C VAL A 342 -13.83 10.69 -20.95
N GLN A 343 -14.93 11.26 -21.45
CA GLN A 343 -15.06 11.79 -22.82
C GLN A 343 -14.59 10.85 -23.95
N ASN A 344 -15.09 9.60 -23.99
CA ASN A 344 -14.76 8.56 -24.99
C ASN A 344 -13.30 8.04 -25.00
N LEU A 345 -12.45 8.52 -24.09
CA LEU A 345 -11.13 7.98 -23.83
C LEU A 345 -11.13 7.23 -22.50
N CYS A 346 -10.46 6.08 -22.51
CA CYS A 346 -10.25 5.26 -21.34
C CYS A 346 -8.81 5.47 -20.87
N TRP A 347 -8.65 5.60 -19.55
CA TRP A 347 -7.38 5.88 -18.88
C TRP A 347 -7.12 4.75 -17.91
N LYS A 348 -5.86 4.35 -17.74
CA LYS A 348 -5.50 3.54 -16.58
C LYS A 348 -5.28 4.49 -15.40
N SER A 349 -6.00 4.25 -14.30
CA SER A 349 -5.66 4.76 -12.97
C SER A 349 -4.29 4.24 -12.62
#